data_AF-A0A534ZEC2-F1
#
_entry.id   AF-A0A534ZEC2-F1
#
_cell.length_a   1.000
_cell.length_b   1.000
_cell.length_c   1.000
_cell.angle_alpha   90.00
_cell.angle_beta   90.00
_cell.angle_gamma   90.00
#
_symmetry.space_group_name_H-M   'P 1'
#
loop_
_entity.id
_entity.type
_entity.pdbx_description
1 polymer ?
#
loop_
_entity_poly.entity_id
_entity_poly.type
_entity_poly.pdbx_seq_one_letter_code
_entity_poly.pdbx_strand_id
1 'polypeptide(L)'
;MSLQERDLRILERRSTYSIFRPLDAEERLPRELLMEAKRYRAVGRRELAGILWLPSLALVLTLAGLQGMSGPAVLGVVVLMFVGFAVFALSDDRRRQG
;
A
#
# COMPACT_ATOMS: atom_id res chain seq x y z
N MET A 1 -14.86 -9.34 -46.13
CA MET A 1 -14.30 -10.26 -45.11
C MET A 1 -15.49 -10.80 -44.33
N SER A 2 -16.05 -11.94 -44.74
CA SER A 2 -17.25 -12.52 -44.14
C SER A 2 -16.89 -13.32 -42.90
N LEU A 3 -17.44 -12.95 -41.75
CA LEU A 3 -17.31 -13.70 -40.50
C LEU A 3 -18.06 -15.02 -40.67
N GLN A 4 -17.35 -16.15 -40.60
CA GLN A 4 -17.94 -17.48 -40.70
C GLN A 4 -18.69 -17.78 -39.40
N GLU A 5 -19.86 -18.42 -39.47
CA GLU A 5 -20.71 -18.81 -38.33
C GLU A 5 -19.98 -19.58 -37.21
N ARG A 6 -18.77 -20.08 -37.49
CA ARG A 6 -17.85 -20.69 -36.51
C ARG A 6 -17.33 -19.70 -35.48
N ASP A 7 -17.03 -18.45 -35.86
CA ASP A 7 -16.54 -17.42 -34.93
C ASP A 7 -17.65 -16.92 -33.99
N LEU A 8 -18.91 -16.99 -34.42
CA LEU A 8 -20.08 -16.64 -33.60
C LEU A 8 -20.38 -17.69 -32.51
N ARG A 9 -19.85 -18.91 -32.63
CA ARG A 9 -20.03 -19.99 -31.65
C ARG A 9 -19.23 -19.74 -30.36
N ILE A 10 -18.26 -18.82 -30.38
CA ILE A 10 -17.50 -18.41 -29.20
C ILE A 10 -18.35 -17.51 -28.27
N LEU A 11 -19.39 -16.86 -28.79
CA LEU A 11 -20.36 -16.05 -28.02
C LEU A 11 -21.57 -16.84 -27.51
N GLU A 12 -21.53 -18.18 -27.52
CA GLU A 12 -22.59 -18.97 -26.94
C GLU A 12 -22.67 -18.70 -25.43
N ARG A 13 -23.76 -18.02 -25.02
CA ARG A 13 -24.01 -17.45 -23.68
C ARG A 13 -23.67 -18.39 -22.52
N ARG A 14 -23.77 -19.71 -22.73
CA ARG A 14 -23.47 -20.74 -21.72
C ARG A 14 -21.96 -20.89 -21.43
N SER A 15 -21.09 -20.68 -22.41
CA SER A 15 -19.62 -20.69 -22.26
C SER A 15 -19.10 -19.43 -21.55
N THR A 16 -19.74 -18.28 -21.79
CA THR A 16 -19.35 -17.02 -21.14
C THR A 16 -19.45 -17.11 -19.61
N TYR A 17 -20.50 -17.74 -19.07
CA TYR A 17 -20.68 -17.85 -17.62
C TYR A 17 -19.73 -18.83 -16.94
N SER A 18 -19.14 -19.79 -17.66
CA SER A 18 -18.13 -20.69 -17.06
C SER A 18 -16.77 -20.02 -16.92
N ILE A 19 -16.45 -19.05 -17.78
CA ILE A 19 -15.19 -18.28 -17.71
C ILE A 19 -15.24 -17.30 -16.52
N PHE A 20 -16.41 -16.74 -16.22
CA PHE A 20 -16.63 -15.83 -15.09
C PHE A 20 -17.24 -16.51 -13.86
N ARG A 21 -17.07 -17.83 -13.71
CA ARG A 21 -17.53 -18.52 -12.50
C ARG A 21 -16.89 -17.82 -11.29
N PRO A 22 -17.67 -17.45 -10.24
CA PRO A 22 -17.11 -16.82 -9.06
C PRO A 22 -15.98 -17.69 -8.52
N LEU A 23 -14.86 -17.03 -8.19
CA LEU A 23 -13.65 -17.68 -7.68
C LEU A 23 -14.06 -18.63 -6.54
N ASP A 24 -13.87 -19.93 -6.76
CA ASP A 24 -14.21 -20.94 -5.77
C ASP A 24 -13.32 -20.73 -4.55
N ALA A 25 -13.92 -20.60 -3.36
CA ALA A 25 -13.21 -20.28 -2.13
C ALA A 25 -12.29 -21.43 -1.66
N GLU A 26 -12.57 -22.65 -2.13
CA GLU A 26 -11.78 -23.86 -1.87
C GLU A 26 -10.67 -24.05 -2.93
N GLU A 27 -10.73 -23.35 -4.06
CA GLU A 27 -9.75 -23.49 -5.14
C GLU A 27 -8.52 -22.62 -4.86
N ARG A 28 -7.35 -23.24 -4.98
CA ARG A 28 -6.08 -22.58 -4.67
C ARG A 28 -5.87 -21.43 -5.65
N LEU A 29 -5.88 -20.19 -5.16
CA LEU A 29 -5.75 -19.01 -6.02
C LEU A 29 -4.51 -19.12 -6.93
N PRO A 30 -4.67 -18.82 -8.23
CA PRO A 30 -3.56 -18.63 -9.15
C PRO A 30 -2.48 -17.71 -8.53
N ARG A 31 -1.21 -18.07 -8.71
CA ARG A 31 -0.07 -17.36 -8.10
C ARG A 31 -0.05 -15.87 -8.45
N GLU A 32 -0.55 -15.52 -9.62
CA GLU A 32 -0.67 -14.14 -10.11
C GLU A 32 -1.62 -13.32 -9.22
N LEU A 33 -2.76 -13.88 -8.84
CA LEU A 33 -3.73 -13.24 -7.94
C LEU A 33 -3.21 -13.15 -6.50
N LEU A 34 -2.39 -14.11 -6.05
CA LEU A 34 -1.72 -14.03 -4.74
C LEU A 34 -0.67 -12.91 -4.70
N MET A 35 0.07 -12.69 -5.79
CA MET A 35 1.02 -11.58 -5.90
C MET A 35 0.31 -10.24 -6.00
N GLU A 36 -0.79 -10.17 -6.73
CA GLU A 36 -1.60 -8.97 -6.85
C GLU A 36 -2.30 -8.62 -5.52
N ALA A 37 -2.87 -9.61 -4.83
CA ALA A 37 -3.39 -9.44 -3.47
C ALA A 37 -2.30 -8.94 -2.50
N LYS A 38 -1.04 -9.38 -2.66
CA LYS A 38 0.09 -8.89 -1.86
C LYS A 38 0.48 -7.45 -2.21
N ARG A 39 0.32 -7.03 -3.47
CA ARG A 39 0.53 -5.64 -3.92
C ARG A 39 -0.57 -4.70 -3.41
N TYR A 40 -1.81 -5.17 -3.31
CA TYR A 40 -2.93 -4.42 -2.71
C TYR A 40 -3.00 -4.56 -1.18
N ARG A 41 -2.16 -5.40 -0.55
CA ARG A 41 -2.14 -5.59 0.90
C ARG A 41 -1.47 -4.41 1.59
N ALA A 42 -2.21 -3.31 1.66
CA ALA A 42 -2.06 -2.14 2.50
C ALA A 42 -0.64 -1.57 2.57
N VAL A 43 -0.46 -0.38 1.99
CA VAL A 43 0.68 0.53 2.20
C VAL A 43 1.27 0.26 3.59
N GLY A 44 2.48 -0.30 3.61
CA GLY A 44 3.06 -0.78 4.85
C GLY A 44 3.16 0.37 5.85
N ARG A 45 3.05 0.11 7.16
CA ARG A 45 3.29 1.15 8.19
C ARG A 45 4.62 1.88 8.01
N ARG A 46 5.60 1.22 7.37
CA ARG A 46 6.89 1.79 6.96
C ARG A 46 6.79 2.78 5.79
N GLU A 47 5.91 2.56 4.82
CA GLU A 47 5.62 3.50 3.73
C GLU A 47 4.78 4.67 4.23
N LEU A 48 3.78 4.41 5.08
CA LEU A 48 3.02 5.46 5.76
C LEU A 48 3.92 6.33 6.63
N ALA A 49 4.89 5.70 7.31
CA ALA A 49 5.94 6.43 7.99
C ALA A 49 6.67 7.31 6.96
N GLY A 50 7.36 6.74 5.98
CA GLY A 50 8.12 7.54 5.00
C GLY A 50 7.34 8.74 4.40
N ILE A 51 6.05 8.55 4.07
CA ILE A 51 5.17 9.60 3.55
C ILE A 51 4.86 10.66 4.61
N LEU A 52 4.52 10.26 5.85
CA LEU A 52 4.10 11.17 6.90
C LEU A 52 5.29 11.89 7.57
N TRP A 53 6.53 11.44 7.34
CA TRP A 53 7.74 12.10 7.83
C TRP A 53 7.91 13.51 7.26
N LEU A 54 7.83 13.66 5.93
CA LEU A 54 8.03 14.93 5.23
C LEU A 54 7.04 16.04 5.64
N PRO A 55 5.71 15.81 5.69
CA PRO A 55 4.76 16.84 6.13
C PRO A 55 4.94 17.17 7.61
N SER A 56 5.28 16.20 8.46
CA SER A 56 5.58 16.45 9.87
C SER A 56 6.82 17.33 10.04
N LEU A 57 7.87 17.07 9.26
CA LEU A 57 9.10 17.88 9.27
C LEU A 57 8.83 19.31 8.80
N ALA A 58 8.09 19.46 7.70
CA ALA A 58 7.71 20.78 7.19
C ALA A 58 6.91 21.57 8.24
N LEU A 59 5.99 20.92 8.96
CA LEU A 59 5.19 21.53 10.01
C LEU A 59 6.08 22.03 11.17
N VAL A 60 7.00 21.19 11.66
CA VAL A 60 7.92 21.53 12.75
C VAL A 60 8.81 22.71 12.36
N LEU A 61 9.39 22.69 11.15
CA LEU A 61 10.24 23.79 10.69
C LEU A 61 9.46 25.10 10.52
N THR A 62 8.23 25.02 10.01
CA THR A 62 7.36 26.20 9.85
C THR A 62 7.00 26.80 11.20
N LEU A 63 6.57 25.98 12.16
CA LEU A 63 6.25 26.42 13.53
C LEU A 63 7.48 26.99 14.24
N ALA A 64 8.63 26.34 14.11
CA ALA A 64 9.88 26.80 14.70
C ALA A 64 10.33 28.16 14.15
N GLY A 65 10.20 28.35 12.83
CA GLY A 65 10.49 29.62 12.18
C GLY A 65 9.58 30.75 12.65
N LEU A 66 8.28 30.46 12.82
CA LEU A 66 7.31 31.44 13.33
C LEU A 66 7.58 31.84 14.79
N GLN A 67 8.06 30.91 15.62
CA GLN A 67 8.35 31.17 17.04
C GLN A 67 9.76 31.68 17.31
N GLY A 68 10.60 31.82 16.28
CA GLY A 68 11.99 32.24 16.45
C GLY A 68 12.81 31.27 17.32
N MET A 69 12.49 29.98 17.30
CA MET A 69 13.18 28.98 18.12
C MET A 69 14.67 28.90 17.74
N SER A 70 15.52 28.70 18.72
CA SER A 70 16.96 28.53 18.48
C SER A 70 17.23 27.27 17.66
N GLY A 71 18.12 27.37 16.67
CA GLY A 71 18.47 26.25 15.77
C GLY A 71 18.78 24.92 16.49
N PRO A 72 19.53 24.91 17.61
CA PRO A 72 19.79 23.69 18.38
C PRO A 72 18.51 23.07 18.98
N ALA A 73 17.55 23.87 19.44
CA ALA A 73 16.30 23.37 19.99
C ALA A 73 15.45 22.70 18.90
N VAL A 74 15.39 23.30 17.71
CA VAL A 74 14.69 22.74 16.54
C VAL A 74 15.31 21.41 16.12
N LEU A 75 16.65 21.34 16.07
CA LEU A 75 17.37 20.10 15.79
C LEU A 75 17.03 19.00 16.79
N GLY A 76 16.96 19.33 18.08
CA GLY A 76 16.55 18.38 19.12
C GLY A 76 15.15 17.80 18.88
N VAL A 77 14.18 18.66 18.55
CA VAL A 77 12.80 18.23 18.23
C VAL A 77 12.76 17.35 16.98
N VAL A 78 13.49 17.71 15.92
CA VAL A 78 13.55 16.93 14.68
C VAL A 78 14.15 15.54 14.91
N VAL A 79 15.24 15.44 15.68
CA VAL A 79 15.85 14.14 16.02
C VAL A 79 14.89 13.28 16.84
N LEU A 80 14.24 13.86 17.85
CA LEU A 80 13.28 13.13 18.68
C LEU A 80 12.10 12.61 17.83
N MET A 81 11.57 13.47 16.95
CA MET A 81 10.53 13.09 16.00
C MET A 81 11.00 11.95 15.10
N PHE A 82 12.22 12.03 14.56
CA PHE A 82 12.78 10.98 13.71
C PHE A 82 12.88 9.64 14.41
N VAL A 83 13.38 9.63 15.66
CA VAL A 83 13.52 8.42 16.46
C VAL A 83 12.17 7.79 16.75
N GLY A 84 11.17 8.56 17.20
CA GLY A 84 9.84 8.03 17.49
C GLY A 84 9.20 7.39 16.25
N PHE A 85 9.46 7.98 15.10
CA PHE A 85 8.92 7.55 13.84
C PHE A 85 9.66 6.34 13.24
N ALA A 86 10.98 6.26 13.44
CA ALA A 86 11.78 5.08 13.16
C ALA A 86 11.36 3.89 14.04
N VAL A 87 11.13 4.11 15.33
CA VAL A 87 10.61 3.08 16.25
C VAL A 87 9.22 2.62 15.82
N PHE A 88 8.33 3.53 15.45
CA PHE A 88 7.00 3.19 14.92
C PHE A 88 7.07 2.33 13.65
N ALA A 89 7.96 2.68 12.72
CA ALA A 89 8.19 1.92 11.50
C ALA A 89 8.78 0.52 11.76
N LEU A 90 9.62 0.36 12.79
CA LEU A 90 10.29 -0.90 13.14
C LEU A 90 9.45 -1.81 14.05
N SER A 91 8.52 -1.27 14.84
CA SER A 91 7.75 -2.04 15.84
C SER A 91 6.65 -2.93 15.22
N ASP A 92 6.27 -2.71 13.96
CA ASP A 92 5.20 -3.49 13.31
C ASP A 92 5.68 -4.85 12.78
N ASP A 93 6.96 -4.99 12.43
CA ASP A 93 7.53 -6.26 11.95
C ASP A 93 7.47 -7.36 13.02
N ARG A 94 7.52 -6.96 14.30
CA ARG A 94 7.36 -7.84 15.45
C ARG A 94 5.92 -8.30 15.71
N ARG A 95 4.90 -7.56 15.25
CA ARG A 95 3.48 -7.89 15.50
C ARG A 95 2.88 -8.85 14.46
N ARG A 96 3.57 -9.10 13.34
CA ARG A 96 3.12 -10.03 12.28
C ARG A 96 3.72 -11.44 12.38
N GLN A 97 4.62 -11.69 13.33
CA GLN A 97 5.25 -13.00 13.58
C GLN A 97 4.76 -13.70 14.85
N GLY A 98 3.76 -13.16 15.54
CA GLY A 98 3.13 -13.75 16.74
C GLY A 98 1.71 -14.21 16.48
#